data_AF-A0A7S4QX47-F1
#
_entry.id   AF-A0A7S4QX47-F1
#
_cell.length_a   1.000
_cell.length_b   1.000
_cell.length_c   1.000
_cell.angle_alpha   90.00
_cell.angle_beta   90.00
_cell.angle_gamma   90.00
#
_symmetry.space_group_name_H-M   'P 1'
#
loop_
_entity.id
_entity.type
_entity.pdbx_description
1 polymer ?
#
loop_
_entity_poly.entity_id
_entity_poly.type
_entity_poly.pdbx_seq_one_letter_code
_entity_poly.pdbx_strand_id
1 'polypeptide(L)'
;FGSSVKGIPAFRAAWLSPPMAGLAAVAQQRGAAMIRPMRGGRGQARAMTTFAVNAPRFTSPLFNVPATSVGRFRQPALTDAAANPPLPLDEAAVLDIRTYIEERGGTVSLGKLTTDKPGIKKAQLEPHFYLVMSPGSTQNGRGGNYLVSTDSNAAVAAAQAPPLMPGSIEYGQIVPLVPSVEQPKKKKRKKEHDPNAPPPQPLDTETLASITNFLQSIGGSLSLGKLTSQFEGLKKVQLEPHFVLLPDGRGTGDFVVSISGDVAAGAAPIQLLQQQQALQQMGLAGGQGLAGFSGVSSLSGVAPMEQSVLVPKKKKQKKQRDPDAPPPPPLEQSKVDEIASYLQLQGGVSRLGKLTSDFSGLKKAQLEPHFVVCGDPSVDLTVCLDISTAIANGFQMPG
;
A
#
# COMPACT_ATOMS: atom_id res chain seq x y z
N PHE A 1 -53.13 4.74 -46.21
CA PHE A 1 -52.65 3.49 -45.58
C PHE A 1 -51.43 3.83 -44.74
N GLY A 2 -51.43 4.05 -43.42
CA GLY A 2 -52.31 3.57 -42.36
C GLY A 2 -51.57 2.54 -41.50
N SER A 3 -50.78 2.98 -40.51
CA SER A 3 -50.23 2.23 -39.35
C SER A 3 -49.45 3.24 -38.49
N SER A 4 -49.91 3.80 -37.37
CA SER A 4 -50.56 3.26 -36.15
C SER A 4 -49.65 2.34 -35.34
N VAL A 5 -48.82 2.93 -34.46
CA VAL A 5 -48.25 2.24 -33.30
C VAL A 5 -48.35 3.14 -32.06
N LYS A 6 -49.01 2.58 -31.05
CA LYS A 6 -49.36 3.03 -29.69
C LYS A 6 -48.07 3.42 -28.93
N GLY A 7 -47.99 4.50 -28.15
CA GLY A 7 -48.84 4.86 -27.01
C GLY A 7 -48.26 4.27 -25.71
N ILE A 8 -47.21 4.89 -25.14
CA ILE A 8 -46.62 4.51 -23.84
C ILE A 8 -47.19 5.45 -22.76
N PRO A 9 -47.81 4.93 -21.67
CA PRO A 9 -48.36 5.78 -20.62
C PRO A 9 -47.28 6.24 -19.63
N ALA A 10 -47.33 7.53 -19.29
CA ALA A 10 -46.55 8.16 -18.24
C ALA A 10 -47.05 7.69 -16.85
N PHE A 11 -46.21 6.93 -16.13
CA PHE A 11 -46.43 6.68 -14.70
C PHE A 11 -45.85 7.84 -13.89
N ARG A 12 -46.74 8.74 -13.45
CA ARG A 12 -46.51 9.63 -12.33
C ARG A 12 -46.64 8.83 -11.03
N ALA A 13 -45.54 8.55 -10.35
CA ALA A 13 -45.56 8.08 -8.97
C ALA A 13 -45.36 9.29 -8.04
N ALA A 14 -46.47 9.83 -7.55
CA ALA A 14 -46.51 10.64 -6.35
C ALA A 14 -46.44 9.70 -5.14
N TRP A 15 -45.44 9.86 -4.28
CA TRP A 15 -45.44 9.26 -2.95
C TRP A 15 -45.17 10.34 -1.92
N LEU A 16 -46.03 10.32 -0.91
CA LEU A 16 -46.26 11.36 0.08
C LEU A 16 -45.20 11.33 1.17
N SER A 17 -44.81 12.51 1.64
CA SER A 17 -44.24 12.72 2.96
C SER A 17 -45.23 12.33 4.06
N PRO A 18 -44.81 11.65 5.14
CA PRO A 18 -45.51 11.71 6.41
C PRO A 18 -44.92 12.80 7.32
N PRO A 19 -45.77 13.51 8.09
CA PRO A 19 -45.35 14.54 9.03
C PRO A 19 -45.31 14.05 10.49
N MET A 20 -44.66 14.86 11.33
CA MET A 20 -44.88 15.06 12.78
C MET A 20 -44.32 14.07 13.83
N ALA A 21 -43.46 14.66 14.66
CA ALA A 21 -43.59 14.86 16.11
C ALA A 21 -43.53 13.68 17.09
N GLY A 22 -42.64 13.85 18.08
CA GLY A 22 -43.07 13.85 19.48
C GLY A 22 -42.42 12.83 20.42
N LEU A 23 -41.81 13.37 21.49
CA LEU A 23 -41.77 12.83 22.86
C LEU A 23 -40.96 11.54 23.11
N ALA A 24 -39.92 11.62 23.93
CA ALA A 24 -40.04 11.42 25.38
C ALA A 24 -38.67 11.23 26.03
N ALA A 25 -38.50 11.91 27.16
CA ALA A 25 -37.38 11.76 28.08
C ALA A 25 -37.40 10.37 28.74
N VAL A 26 -36.22 9.75 28.87
CA VAL A 26 -35.97 8.72 29.90
C VAL A 26 -34.62 9.00 30.55
N ALA A 27 -34.71 9.39 31.82
CA ALA A 27 -33.61 9.45 32.76
C ALA A 27 -33.18 8.03 33.14
N GLN A 28 -31.87 7.77 33.16
CA GLN A 28 -31.34 6.53 33.76
C GLN A 28 -29.99 6.75 34.45
N GLN A 29 -30.10 7.15 35.71
CA GLN A 29 -29.47 6.51 36.87
C GLN A 29 -28.04 5.96 36.68
N ARG A 30 -27.04 6.81 36.93
CA ARG A 30 -25.66 6.35 37.19
C ARG A 30 -25.52 5.89 38.64
N GLY A 31 -25.52 4.58 38.83
CA GLY A 31 -25.11 3.93 40.07
C GLY A 31 -23.60 4.04 40.28
N ALA A 32 -23.22 4.48 41.48
CA ALA A 32 -21.85 4.49 41.97
C ALA A 32 -21.35 3.05 42.19
N ALA A 33 -20.29 2.65 41.49
CA ALA A 33 -19.60 1.39 41.74
C ALA A 33 -18.37 1.62 42.61
N MET A 34 -18.35 0.85 43.71
CA MET A 34 -17.38 0.86 44.79
C MET A 34 -15.93 0.64 44.33
N ILE A 35 -15.06 1.46 44.91
CA ILE A 35 -13.63 1.24 45.06
C ILE A 35 -13.40 -0.03 45.89
N ARG A 36 -12.71 -1.03 45.35
CA ARG A 36 -12.11 -2.13 46.12
C ARG A 36 -10.59 -1.96 46.14
N PRO A 37 -9.94 -1.96 47.31
CA PRO A 37 -8.49 -1.88 47.43
C PRO A 37 -7.83 -3.27 47.40
N MET A 38 -6.62 -3.28 46.86
CA MET A 38 -5.43 -4.04 47.28
C MET A 38 -5.61 -5.46 47.85
N ARG A 39 -4.98 -6.44 47.19
CA ARG A 39 -4.30 -7.52 47.92
C ARG A 39 -3.02 -7.96 47.20
N GLY A 40 -1.90 -7.69 47.85
CA GLY A 40 -0.57 -8.12 47.41
C GLY A 40 -0.32 -9.62 47.63
N GLY A 41 0.66 -10.12 46.90
CA GLY A 41 1.25 -11.44 47.08
C GLY A 41 2.75 -11.36 46.76
N ARG A 42 3.57 -11.44 47.80
CA ARG A 42 5.04 -11.49 47.79
C ARG A 42 5.56 -12.90 47.52
N GLY A 43 6.82 -12.97 47.08
CA GLY A 43 7.75 -14.10 47.30
C GLY A 43 7.85 -15.05 46.11
N GLN A 44 9.00 -15.57 45.68
CA GLN A 44 10.34 -15.74 46.28
C GLN A 44 11.36 -15.79 45.11
N ALA A 45 12.52 -15.12 45.15
CA ALA A 45 13.80 -15.55 45.72
C ALA A 45 14.24 -16.99 45.38
N ARG A 46 15.29 -17.12 44.55
CA ARG A 46 16.36 -18.16 44.60
C ARG A 46 17.47 -17.79 43.60
N ALA A 47 18.64 -17.40 44.10
CA ALA A 47 19.86 -18.22 44.30
C ALA A 47 20.66 -18.36 42.99
N MET A 48 21.69 -17.54 42.77
CA MET A 48 23.11 -17.79 43.12
C MET A 48 23.68 -19.08 42.52
N THR A 49 24.59 -18.93 41.56
CA THR A 49 25.65 -19.92 41.30
C THR A 49 26.91 -19.19 40.83
N THR A 50 27.89 -19.15 41.72
CA THR A 50 29.29 -18.75 41.53
C THR A 50 30.15 -20.01 41.38
N PHE A 51 31.00 -20.08 40.37
CA PHE A 51 32.26 -20.85 40.27
C PHE A 51 33.03 -20.24 39.08
N ALA A 52 34.13 -19.46 39.21
CA ALA A 52 35.44 -19.64 39.83
C ALA A 52 36.44 -20.48 38.99
N VAL A 53 37.69 -19.96 38.92
CA VAL A 53 39.00 -20.65 38.66
C VAL A 53 39.34 -20.82 37.15
N ASN A 54 40.54 -20.59 36.57
CA ASN A 54 41.85 -20.00 36.93
C ASN A 54 42.81 -20.15 35.70
N ALA A 55 43.57 -19.08 35.36
CA ALA A 55 44.91 -19.03 34.72
C ALA A 55 45.18 -19.64 33.30
N PRO A 56 46.35 -19.37 32.64
CA PRO A 56 47.43 -18.41 32.91
C PRO A 56 47.80 -17.47 31.74
N ARG A 57 48.67 -16.53 32.09
CA ARG A 57 49.42 -15.56 31.28
C ARG A 57 50.25 -16.24 30.17
N PHE A 58 50.26 -15.67 28.97
CA PHE A 58 51.30 -15.91 27.98
C PHE A 58 52.01 -14.60 27.64
N THR A 59 53.31 -14.64 27.85
CA THR A 59 54.30 -13.60 27.58
C THR A 59 54.62 -13.50 26.08
N SER A 60 54.99 -12.29 25.70
CA SER A 60 55.48 -11.70 24.44
C SER A 60 56.31 -12.59 23.49
N PRO A 61 56.48 -12.23 22.19
CA PRO A 61 57.45 -11.18 21.87
C PRO A 61 57.07 -10.21 20.72
N LEU A 62 57.65 -9.02 20.86
CA LEU A 62 58.09 -8.09 19.82
C LEU A 62 58.17 -8.69 18.41
N PHE A 63 57.33 -8.21 17.48
CA PHE A 63 57.67 -8.23 16.07
C PHE A 63 57.49 -6.82 15.48
N ASN A 64 58.64 -6.27 15.14
CA ASN A 64 58.89 -5.05 14.41
C ASN A 64 58.78 -5.36 12.90
N VAL A 65 57.83 -4.77 12.18
CA VAL A 65 57.77 -4.77 10.70
C VAL A 65 57.12 -3.45 10.23
N PRO A 66 57.66 -2.80 9.18
CA PRO A 66 57.50 -1.35 8.97
C PRO A 66 56.23 -0.94 8.21
N ALA A 67 56.07 0.38 8.18
CA ALA A 67 55.11 1.20 7.46
C ALA A 67 54.79 0.75 6.02
N THR A 68 53.67 1.29 5.51
CA THR A 68 53.13 1.26 4.14
C THR A 68 52.24 0.07 3.77
N SER A 69 51.01 0.06 4.29
CA SER A 69 49.88 -0.47 3.53
C SER A 69 48.96 0.69 3.12
N VAL A 70 49.18 1.17 1.90
CA VAL A 70 48.24 2.03 1.16
C VAL A 70 46.86 1.39 1.27
N GLY A 71 45.94 2.10 1.91
CA GLY A 71 44.54 1.69 1.98
C GLY A 71 44.05 1.45 0.56
N ARG A 72 43.71 0.19 0.24
CA ARG A 72 42.88 -0.13 -0.91
C ARG A 72 41.51 0.49 -0.66
N PHE A 73 41.40 1.77 -0.99
CA PHE A 73 40.17 2.38 -1.44
C PHE A 73 39.61 1.44 -2.50
N ARG A 74 38.58 0.67 -2.14
CA ARG A 74 37.67 0.13 -3.13
C ARG A 74 37.01 1.35 -3.75
N GLN A 75 37.59 1.83 -4.84
CA GLN A 75 36.87 2.68 -5.76
C GLN A 75 35.57 1.94 -6.10
N PRO A 76 34.38 2.53 -5.88
CA PRO A 76 33.18 2.03 -6.52
C PRO A 76 33.48 2.05 -8.02
N ALA A 77 33.41 0.88 -8.66
CA ALA A 77 33.51 0.79 -10.09
C ALA A 77 32.35 1.63 -10.66
N LEU A 78 32.67 2.87 -11.03
CA LEU A 78 31.89 3.70 -11.94
C LEU A 78 31.91 3.01 -13.29
N THR A 79 31.19 1.91 -13.40
CA THR A 79 30.67 1.44 -14.67
C THR A 79 29.30 2.07 -14.82
N ASP A 80 29.28 3.41 -14.92
CA ASP A 80 28.37 4.07 -15.85
C ASP A 80 28.84 3.62 -17.24
N ALA A 81 28.50 2.37 -17.56
CA ALA A 81 28.55 1.86 -18.90
C ALA A 81 27.56 2.74 -19.64
N ALA A 82 28.09 3.77 -20.32
CA ALA A 82 27.41 4.52 -21.36
C ALA A 82 26.55 3.49 -22.10
N ALA A 83 25.23 3.56 -21.87
CA ALA A 83 24.32 2.49 -22.18
C ALA A 83 24.33 2.35 -23.70
N ASN A 84 25.16 1.42 -24.19
CA ASN A 84 25.24 1.11 -25.60
C ASN A 84 23.79 0.93 -26.06
N PRO A 85 23.36 1.67 -27.09
CA PRO A 85 21.99 1.55 -27.58
C PRO A 85 21.70 0.07 -27.75
N PRO A 86 20.59 -0.44 -27.20
CA PRO A 86 20.31 -1.87 -27.22
C PRO A 86 20.38 -2.33 -28.67
N LEU A 87 21.13 -3.40 -28.92
CA LEU A 87 21.31 -3.92 -30.27
C LEU A 87 19.93 -4.11 -30.91
N PRO A 88 19.76 -3.78 -32.20
CA PRO A 88 18.50 -4.03 -32.90
C PRO A 88 18.11 -5.50 -32.76
N LEU A 89 16.80 -5.75 -32.68
CA LEU A 89 16.29 -7.11 -32.56
C LEU A 89 16.59 -7.87 -33.86
N ASP A 90 17.07 -9.11 -33.74
CA ASP A 90 17.31 -9.97 -34.90
C ASP A 90 15.99 -10.29 -35.62
N GLU A 91 16.00 -10.37 -36.95
CA GLU A 91 14.80 -10.62 -37.76
C GLU A 91 14.14 -11.95 -37.40
N ALA A 92 14.95 -12.97 -37.09
CA ALA A 92 14.47 -14.26 -36.62
C ALA A 92 13.69 -14.14 -35.29
N ALA A 93 14.15 -13.28 -34.38
CA ALA A 93 13.46 -13.00 -33.12
C ALA A 93 12.15 -12.22 -33.35
N VAL A 94 12.14 -11.28 -34.31
CA VAL A 94 10.92 -10.55 -34.67
C VAL A 94 9.85 -11.50 -35.21
N LEU A 95 10.20 -12.46 -36.07
CA LEU A 95 9.26 -13.47 -36.58
C LEU A 95 8.70 -14.36 -35.47
N ASP A 96 9.56 -14.85 -34.58
CA ASP A 96 9.17 -15.67 -33.43
C ASP A 96 8.20 -14.93 -32.48
N ILE A 97 8.42 -13.63 -32.26
CA ILE A 97 7.49 -12.79 -31.47
C ILE A 97 6.17 -12.58 -32.21
N ARG A 98 6.18 -12.40 -33.54
CA ARG A 98 4.95 -12.28 -34.33
C ARG A 98 4.10 -13.53 -34.23
N THR A 99 4.69 -14.71 -34.45
CA THR A 99 3.99 -15.99 -34.31
C THR A 99 3.45 -16.16 -32.90
N TYR A 100 4.22 -15.82 -31.88
CA TYR A 100 3.76 -15.88 -30.49
C TYR A 100 2.54 -14.97 -30.21
N ILE A 101 2.50 -13.77 -30.80
CA ILE A 101 1.38 -12.83 -30.64
C ILE A 101 0.14 -13.35 -31.38
N GLU A 102 0.30 -13.84 -32.61
CA GLU A 102 -0.77 -14.42 -33.42
C GLU A 102 -1.41 -15.63 -32.73
N GLU A 103 -0.60 -16.56 -32.19
CA GLU A 103 -1.07 -17.73 -31.43
C GLU A 103 -1.88 -17.37 -30.18
N ARG A 104 -1.67 -16.16 -29.63
CA ARG A 104 -2.35 -15.66 -28.42
C ARG A 104 -3.56 -14.78 -28.71
N GLY A 105 -4.00 -14.69 -29.98
CA GLY A 105 -5.14 -13.89 -30.38
C GLY A 105 -4.80 -12.44 -30.72
N GLY A 106 -3.58 -12.20 -31.21
CA GLY A 106 -3.16 -10.93 -31.82
C GLY A 106 -2.70 -9.84 -30.85
N THR A 107 -2.92 -10.00 -29.54
CA THR A 107 -2.42 -9.04 -28.53
C THR A 107 -1.86 -9.76 -27.30
N VAL A 108 -0.73 -9.29 -26.79
CA VAL A 108 -0.04 -9.88 -25.63
C VAL A 108 0.45 -8.79 -24.70
N SER A 109 0.37 -8.98 -23.39
CA SER A 109 0.97 -8.04 -22.43
C SER A 109 2.50 -8.11 -22.46
N LEU A 110 3.16 -6.95 -22.45
CA LEU A 110 4.63 -6.83 -22.48
C LEU A 110 5.28 -7.61 -21.33
N GLY A 111 4.67 -7.62 -20.15
CA GLY A 111 5.15 -8.41 -19.01
C GLY A 111 5.13 -9.91 -19.28
N LYS A 112 4.13 -10.42 -20.01
CA LYS A 112 4.06 -11.84 -20.39
C LYS A 112 5.06 -12.16 -21.51
N LEU A 113 5.16 -11.29 -22.50
CA LEU A 113 6.13 -11.43 -23.59
C LEU A 113 7.58 -11.46 -23.08
N THR A 114 7.95 -10.55 -22.18
CA THR A 114 9.30 -10.50 -21.58
C THR A 114 9.59 -11.65 -20.62
N THR A 115 8.55 -12.28 -20.06
CA THR A 115 8.70 -13.50 -19.23
C THR A 115 9.06 -14.70 -20.11
N ASP A 116 8.39 -14.86 -21.26
CA ASP A 116 8.61 -15.98 -22.18
C ASP A 116 9.85 -15.78 -23.06
N LYS A 117 10.19 -14.52 -23.39
CA LYS A 117 11.36 -14.13 -24.19
C LYS A 117 12.26 -13.17 -23.39
N PRO A 118 13.08 -13.69 -22.47
CA PRO A 118 13.90 -12.86 -21.59
C PRO A 118 14.97 -12.08 -22.37
N GLY A 119 15.24 -10.85 -21.95
CA GLY A 119 16.27 -9.99 -22.55
C GLY A 119 15.75 -9.01 -23.59
N ILE A 120 14.51 -9.18 -24.07
CA ILE A 120 13.85 -8.22 -24.95
C ILE A 120 13.50 -6.96 -24.17
N LYS A 121 14.00 -5.81 -24.61
CA LYS A 121 13.67 -4.50 -24.04
C LYS A 121 12.54 -3.85 -24.84
N LYS A 122 11.73 -3.03 -24.16
CA LYS A 122 10.65 -2.26 -24.77
C LYS A 122 11.11 -1.45 -26.00
N ALA A 123 12.27 -0.78 -25.88
CA ALA A 123 12.84 0.03 -26.96
C ALA A 123 13.19 -0.77 -28.23
N GLN A 124 13.43 -2.09 -28.13
CA GLN A 124 13.69 -2.94 -29.29
C GLN A 124 12.39 -3.41 -29.97
N LEU A 125 11.25 -3.34 -29.28
CA LEU A 125 9.95 -3.74 -29.81
C LEU A 125 9.24 -2.57 -30.51
N GLU A 126 9.44 -1.34 -30.04
CA GLU A 126 8.81 -0.13 -30.61
C GLU A 126 8.98 0.04 -32.14
N PRO A 127 10.11 -0.35 -32.77
CA PRO A 127 10.25 -0.26 -34.23
C PRO A 127 9.43 -1.30 -35.02
N HIS A 128 9.07 -2.42 -34.40
CA HIS A 128 8.49 -3.58 -35.09
C HIS A 128 7.04 -3.89 -34.70
N PHE A 129 6.57 -3.33 -33.57
CA PHE A 129 5.29 -3.65 -32.96
C PHE A 129 4.60 -2.40 -32.42
N TYR A 130 3.27 -2.44 -32.33
CA TYR A 130 2.46 -1.39 -31.72
C TYR A 130 2.31 -1.64 -30.22
N LEU A 131 2.83 -0.73 -29.39
CA LEU A 131 2.69 -0.79 -27.94
C LEU A 131 1.58 0.17 -27.48
N VAL A 132 0.50 -0.37 -26.94
CA VAL A 132 -0.63 0.40 -26.40
C VAL A 132 -0.68 0.22 -24.88
N MET A 133 -0.82 1.32 -24.14
CA MET A 133 -1.02 1.25 -22.69
C MET A 133 -2.43 0.73 -22.39
N SER A 134 -2.54 -0.33 -21.58
CA SER A 134 -3.83 -0.88 -21.19
C SER A 134 -4.63 0.15 -20.39
N PRO A 135 -5.88 0.46 -20.78
CA PRO A 135 -6.75 1.32 -19.99
C PRO A 135 -7.01 0.64 -18.63
N GLY A 136 -6.88 1.39 -17.55
CA GLY A 136 -7.05 0.88 -16.17
C GLY A 136 -5.75 0.58 -15.42
N SER A 137 -4.57 0.61 -16.05
CA SER A 137 -3.33 0.69 -15.29
C SER A 137 -3.17 2.12 -14.76
N THR A 138 -3.58 2.35 -13.51
CA THR A 138 -3.36 3.64 -12.85
C THR A 138 -1.86 3.94 -12.84
N GLN A 139 -1.51 5.17 -13.24
CA GLN A 139 -0.14 5.71 -13.36
C GLN A 139 0.61 5.83 -12.02
N ASN A 140 0.30 4.98 -11.03
CA ASN A 140 0.83 5.04 -9.68
C ASN A 140 2.27 4.49 -9.58
N GLY A 141 3.15 4.88 -10.51
CA GLY A 141 4.60 4.74 -10.42
C GLY A 141 5.16 3.31 -10.51
N ARG A 142 4.33 2.29 -10.77
CA ARG A 142 4.78 0.95 -11.16
C ARG A 142 4.35 0.71 -12.60
N GLY A 143 5.34 0.49 -13.47
CA GLY A 143 5.26 0.47 -14.92
C GLY A 143 3.88 0.09 -15.49
N GLY A 144 3.34 0.96 -16.33
CA GLY A 144 2.08 0.72 -17.03
C GLY A 144 2.11 -0.63 -17.76
N ASN A 145 0.98 -1.33 -17.74
CA ASN A 145 0.84 -2.57 -18.50
C ASN A 145 0.72 -2.20 -19.98
N TYR A 146 1.78 -2.43 -20.75
CA TYR A 146 1.74 -2.30 -22.21
C TYR A 146 1.21 -3.59 -22.83
N LEU A 147 0.36 -3.44 -23.85
CA LEU A 147 -0.04 -4.49 -24.77
C LEU A 147 0.78 -4.33 -26.05
N VAL A 148 1.31 -5.43 -26.59
CA VAL A 148 2.09 -5.50 -27.81
C VAL A 148 1.22 -6.18 -28.88
N SER A 149 1.08 -5.54 -30.04
CA SER A 149 0.28 -5.99 -31.17
C SER A 149 1.08 -5.90 -32.47
N THR A 150 0.82 -6.81 -33.41
CA THR A 150 1.36 -6.75 -34.78
C THR A 150 0.60 -5.75 -35.65
N ASP A 151 -0.71 -5.66 -35.46
CA ASP A 151 -1.58 -4.76 -36.22
C ASP A 151 -1.96 -3.52 -35.41
N SER A 152 -1.88 -2.35 -36.04
CA SER A 152 -2.30 -1.07 -35.45
C SER A 152 -3.77 -1.07 -35.06
N ASN A 153 -4.63 -1.66 -35.90
CA ASN A 153 -6.07 -1.73 -35.66
C ASN A 153 -6.42 -2.69 -34.50
N ALA A 154 -5.74 -3.82 -34.39
CA ALA A 154 -5.99 -4.77 -33.29
C ALA A 154 -5.64 -4.15 -31.93
N ALA A 155 -4.58 -3.35 -31.88
CA ALA A 155 -4.15 -2.68 -30.66
C ALA A 155 -5.19 -1.65 -30.16
N VAL A 156 -5.78 -0.89 -31.08
CA VAL A 156 -6.83 0.10 -30.76
C VAL A 156 -8.14 -0.60 -30.40
N ALA A 157 -8.52 -1.65 -31.13
CA ALA A 157 -9.72 -2.43 -30.83
C ALA A 157 -9.65 -3.08 -29.43
N ALA A 158 -8.49 -3.61 -29.04
CA ALA A 158 -8.28 -4.19 -27.71
C ALA A 158 -8.33 -3.15 -26.58
N ALA A 159 -7.84 -1.92 -26.83
CA ALA A 159 -7.90 -0.84 -25.86
C ALA A 159 -9.29 -0.19 -25.76
N GLN A 160 -10.10 -0.23 -26.83
CA GLN A 160 -11.45 0.33 -26.85
C GLN A 160 -12.54 -0.69 -26.52
N ALA A 161 -12.20 -1.99 -26.48
CA ALA A 161 -13.14 -3.03 -26.11
C ALA A 161 -13.68 -2.71 -24.70
N PRO A 162 -15.00 -2.52 -24.54
CA PRO A 162 -15.59 -2.35 -23.22
C PRO A 162 -15.20 -3.57 -22.37
N PRO A 163 -14.86 -3.39 -21.08
CA PRO A 163 -14.50 -4.49 -20.21
C PRO A 163 -15.63 -5.52 -20.25
N LEU A 164 -15.40 -6.65 -20.92
CA LEU A 164 -16.37 -7.71 -21.03
C LEU A 164 -16.70 -8.14 -19.60
N MET A 165 -17.96 -7.91 -19.22
CA MET A 165 -18.48 -8.31 -17.92
C MET A 165 -18.19 -9.81 -17.74
N PRO A 166 -17.48 -10.23 -16.68
CA PRO A 166 -17.18 -11.64 -16.46
C PRO A 166 -18.48 -12.35 -16.04
N GLY A 167 -19.29 -12.79 -17.01
CA GLY A 167 -20.61 -13.35 -16.72
C GLY A 167 -21.25 -14.22 -17.79
N SER A 168 -20.64 -14.44 -18.95
CA SER A 168 -21.21 -15.34 -19.97
C SER A 168 -20.10 -16.00 -20.79
N ILE A 169 -19.52 -17.06 -20.25
CA ILE A 169 -18.68 -17.97 -21.04
C ILE A 169 -19.60 -19.10 -21.47
N GLU A 170 -20.02 -19.06 -22.75
CA GLU A 170 -20.57 -20.22 -23.44
C GLU A 170 -19.54 -21.35 -23.44
N TYR A 171 -19.97 -22.52 -22.98
CA TYR A 171 -19.18 -23.74 -22.99
C TYR A 171 -19.00 -24.23 -24.43
N GLY A 172 -17.86 -23.94 -25.05
CA GLY A 172 -17.52 -24.49 -26.36
C GLY A 172 -16.02 -24.45 -26.63
N GLN A 173 -15.45 -25.62 -26.90
CA GLN A 173 -14.06 -25.90 -27.31
C GLN A 173 -12.95 -25.77 -26.25
N ILE A 174 -12.67 -26.92 -25.64
CA ILE A 174 -11.46 -27.22 -24.88
C ILE A 174 -10.36 -27.63 -25.88
N VAL A 175 -9.29 -26.83 -25.98
CA VAL A 175 -8.03 -27.25 -26.62
C VAL A 175 -7.09 -27.73 -25.51
N PRO A 176 -6.50 -28.94 -25.58
CA PRO A 176 -5.67 -29.49 -24.51
C PRO A 176 -4.32 -28.76 -24.42
N LEU A 177 -4.08 -28.05 -23.32
CA LEU A 177 -2.85 -27.33 -23.03
C LEU A 177 -1.84 -28.25 -22.32
N VAL A 178 -0.66 -28.42 -22.93
CA VAL A 178 0.47 -29.23 -22.42
C VAL A 178 1.11 -28.56 -21.19
N PRO A 179 1.36 -29.28 -20.08
CA PRO A 179 2.02 -28.71 -18.91
C PRO A 179 3.54 -28.60 -19.11
N SER A 180 4.05 -27.37 -19.11
CA SER A 180 5.49 -27.06 -19.14
C SER A 180 6.09 -27.14 -17.72
N VAL A 181 7.12 -27.97 -17.56
CA VAL A 181 7.79 -28.28 -16.30
C VAL A 181 8.86 -27.23 -16.00
N GLU A 182 8.58 -26.31 -15.07
CA GLU A 182 9.51 -25.24 -14.66
C GLU A 182 10.40 -25.70 -13.48
N GLN A 183 11.72 -25.64 -13.64
CA GLN A 183 12.69 -26.12 -12.64
C GLN A 183 12.83 -25.17 -11.42
N PRO A 184 13.00 -25.70 -10.19
CA PRO A 184 13.07 -24.92 -8.96
C PRO A 184 14.44 -24.25 -8.73
N LYS A 185 14.50 -22.91 -8.82
CA LYS A 185 15.70 -22.12 -8.45
C LYS A 185 15.87 -22.04 -6.92
N LYS A 186 17.07 -22.40 -6.44
CA LYS A 186 17.48 -22.44 -5.02
C LYS A 186 17.40 -21.05 -4.37
N LYS A 187 16.73 -20.98 -3.22
CA LYS A 187 16.37 -19.76 -2.49
C LYS A 187 17.51 -19.31 -1.55
N LYS A 188 18.06 -18.12 -1.75
CA LYS A 188 18.99 -17.47 -0.79
C LYS A 188 18.22 -17.15 0.50
N ARG A 189 18.62 -17.77 1.62
CA ARG A 189 17.99 -17.56 2.94
C ARG A 189 18.22 -16.11 3.38
N LYS A 190 17.15 -15.43 3.77
CA LYS A 190 17.19 -14.11 4.39
C LYS A 190 17.90 -14.28 5.74
N LYS A 191 19.05 -13.62 5.93
CA LYS A 191 19.75 -13.62 7.23
C LYS A 191 18.79 -13.04 8.27
N GLU A 192 18.54 -13.79 9.33
CA GLU A 192 17.84 -13.31 10.52
C GLU A 192 18.55 -12.06 11.04
N HIS A 193 17.76 -11.08 11.48
CA HIS A 193 18.30 -9.87 12.07
C HIS A 193 18.89 -10.23 13.44
N ASP A 194 20.20 -10.08 13.57
CA ASP A 194 20.89 -10.34 14.84
C ASP A 194 20.44 -9.30 15.88
N PRO A 195 19.81 -9.72 17.00
CA PRO A 195 19.31 -8.80 18.03
C PRO A 195 20.43 -8.10 18.80
N ASN A 196 21.67 -8.59 18.69
CA ASN A 196 22.87 -7.99 19.29
C ASN A 196 23.65 -7.09 18.31
N ALA A 197 23.07 -6.75 17.15
CA ALA A 197 23.71 -5.78 16.28
C ALA A 197 23.83 -4.42 17.02
N PRO A 198 25.02 -3.80 17.05
CA PRO A 198 25.20 -2.52 17.72
C PRO A 198 24.21 -1.48 17.18
N PRO A 199 23.71 -0.57 18.04
CA PRO A 199 22.73 0.43 17.64
C PRO A 199 23.28 1.21 16.42
N PRO A 200 22.44 1.46 15.40
CA PRO A 200 22.89 2.16 14.20
C PRO A 200 23.43 3.55 14.58
N GLN A 201 24.52 3.95 13.92
CA GLN A 201 25.11 5.27 14.11
C GLN A 201 24.07 6.37 13.86
N PRO A 202 24.12 7.50 14.58
CA PRO A 202 23.22 8.62 14.35
C PRO A 202 23.38 9.16 12.92
N LEU A 203 22.33 9.78 12.39
CA LEU A 203 22.35 10.32 11.03
C LEU A 203 23.26 11.55 10.97
N ASP A 204 24.04 11.66 9.89
CA ASP A 204 24.88 12.82 9.67
C ASP A 204 24.03 14.05 9.29
N THR A 205 24.47 15.23 9.72
CA THR A 205 23.73 16.49 9.57
C THR A 205 23.60 16.90 8.10
N GLU A 206 24.61 16.62 7.27
CA GLU A 206 24.58 16.86 5.83
C GLU A 206 23.54 15.98 5.12
N THR A 207 23.41 14.73 5.57
CA THR A 207 22.41 13.79 5.05
C THR A 207 20.99 14.23 5.44
N LEU A 208 20.80 14.72 6.68
CA LEU A 208 19.51 15.27 7.13
C LEU A 208 19.07 16.49 6.30
N ALA A 209 20.01 17.40 5.99
CA ALA A 209 19.73 18.54 5.12
C ALA A 209 19.32 18.09 3.71
N SER A 210 20.01 17.10 3.15
CA SER A 210 19.70 16.52 1.84
C SER A 210 18.31 15.87 1.81
N ILE A 211 17.96 15.09 2.84
CA ILE A 211 16.63 14.48 2.98
C ILE A 211 15.54 15.56 3.09
N THR A 212 15.80 16.63 3.85
CA THR A 212 14.84 17.72 4.06
C THR A 212 14.58 18.45 2.74
N ASN A 213 15.62 18.84 2.00
CA ASN A 213 15.49 19.47 0.68
C ASN A 213 14.75 18.58 -0.31
N PHE A 214 15.05 17.27 -0.29
CA PHE A 214 14.39 16.30 -1.16
C PHE A 214 12.89 16.18 -0.85
N LEU A 215 12.52 16.07 0.43
CA LEU A 215 11.12 16.03 0.83
C LEU A 215 10.40 17.34 0.46
N GLN A 216 11.03 18.51 0.62
CA GLN A 216 10.45 19.80 0.22
C GLN A 216 10.15 19.83 -1.27
N SER A 217 11.06 19.34 -2.11
CA SER A 217 10.88 19.31 -3.57
C SER A 217 9.71 18.44 -4.05
N ILE A 218 9.28 17.44 -3.25
CA ILE A 218 8.19 16.50 -3.59
C ILE A 218 6.86 16.92 -2.93
N GLY A 219 6.84 18.02 -2.16
CA GLY A 219 5.63 18.47 -1.45
C GLY A 219 5.53 17.99 0.00
N GLY A 220 6.67 17.77 0.65
CA GLY A 220 6.81 17.65 2.11
C GLY A 220 6.54 16.26 2.71
N SER A 221 6.04 15.30 1.94
CA SER A 221 5.78 13.94 2.41
C SER A 221 6.16 12.86 1.40
N LEU A 222 6.73 11.75 1.87
CA LEU A 222 7.12 10.63 1.01
C LEU A 222 7.10 9.30 1.76
N SER A 223 6.70 8.21 1.10
CA SER A 223 6.78 6.88 1.68
C SER A 223 8.24 6.49 2.02
N LEU A 224 8.47 5.92 3.20
CA LEU A 224 9.75 5.44 3.70
C LEU A 224 10.45 4.49 2.72
N GLY A 225 9.70 3.64 2.02
CA GLY A 225 10.25 2.74 1.00
C GLY A 225 10.89 3.49 -0.18
N LYS A 226 10.26 4.58 -0.64
CA LYS A 226 10.84 5.44 -1.68
C LYS A 226 12.02 6.25 -1.15
N LEU A 227 11.93 6.74 0.09
CA LEU A 227 13.00 7.51 0.72
C LEU A 227 14.28 6.67 0.91
N THR A 228 14.14 5.45 1.43
CA THR A 228 15.26 4.50 1.62
C THR A 228 15.86 3.98 0.30
N SER A 229 15.13 4.12 -0.82
CA SER A 229 15.67 3.82 -2.15
C SER A 229 16.55 4.96 -2.69
N GLN A 230 16.32 6.20 -2.26
CA GLN A 230 17.12 7.37 -2.65
C GLN A 230 18.34 7.56 -1.74
N PHE A 231 18.20 7.20 -0.47
CA PHE A 231 19.23 7.31 0.54
C PHE A 231 19.51 5.92 1.11
N GLU A 232 20.47 5.21 0.51
CA GLU A 232 20.80 3.85 0.91
C GLU A 232 21.31 3.79 2.36
N GLY A 233 20.96 2.72 3.07
CA GLY A 233 21.39 2.50 4.45
C GLY A 233 20.57 3.24 5.51
N LEU A 234 19.62 4.09 5.11
CA LEU A 234 18.68 4.71 6.03
C LEU A 234 17.83 3.68 6.76
N LYS A 235 17.83 3.76 8.09
CA LYS A 235 16.94 2.97 8.94
C LYS A 235 15.84 3.85 9.52
N LYS A 236 14.67 3.26 9.71
CA LYS A 236 13.50 3.90 10.34
C LYS A 236 13.86 4.57 11.68
N VAL A 237 14.62 3.87 12.52
CA VAL A 237 15.04 4.31 13.85
C VAL A 237 15.86 5.61 13.82
N GLN A 238 16.59 5.88 12.72
CA GLN A 238 17.39 7.10 12.58
C GLN A 238 16.55 8.30 12.11
N LEU A 239 15.39 8.05 11.49
CA LEU A 239 14.51 9.11 10.95
C LEU A 239 13.47 9.57 11.98
N GLU A 240 13.04 8.67 12.88
CA GLU A 240 12.05 8.96 13.93
C GLU A 240 12.37 10.19 14.81
N PRO A 241 13.64 10.51 15.15
CA PRO A 241 13.94 11.72 15.93
C PRO A 241 13.78 13.04 15.17
N HIS A 242 13.83 13.01 13.84
CA HIS A 242 13.92 14.21 13.01
C HIS A 242 12.66 14.46 12.16
N PHE A 243 11.88 13.41 11.89
CA PHE A 243 10.72 13.46 10.99
C PHE A 243 9.49 12.81 11.63
N VAL A 244 8.29 13.21 11.19
CA VAL A 244 7.05 12.53 11.58
C VAL A 244 6.84 11.32 10.68
N LEU A 245 6.80 10.12 11.25
CA LEU A 245 6.45 8.91 10.53
C LEU A 245 5.00 8.51 10.83
N LEU A 246 4.12 8.67 9.85
CA LEU A 246 2.74 8.17 9.94
C LEU A 246 2.61 6.84 9.19
N PRO A 247 1.90 5.83 9.72
CA PRO A 247 1.56 4.65 8.93
C PRO A 247 0.68 5.05 7.73
N ASP A 248 1.01 4.59 6.53
CA ASP A 248 0.15 4.74 5.36
C ASP A 248 -1.11 3.89 5.63
N GLY A 249 -2.26 4.52 5.85
CA GLY A 249 -3.51 3.88 6.31
C GLY A 249 -4.04 2.75 5.41
N ARG A 250 -3.33 2.43 4.32
CA ARG A 250 -3.57 1.32 3.39
C ARG A 250 -3.23 -0.06 3.94
N GLY A 251 -2.69 -0.16 5.16
CA GLY A 251 -2.44 -1.45 5.81
C GLY A 251 -1.29 -2.26 5.20
N THR A 252 -0.50 -1.66 4.30
CA THR A 252 0.71 -2.29 3.74
C THR A 252 1.88 -2.33 4.74
N GLY A 253 1.74 -1.66 5.90
CA GLY A 253 2.82 -1.51 6.88
C GLY A 253 3.91 -0.55 6.41
N ASP A 254 3.66 0.20 5.34
CA ASP A 254 4.54 1.26 4.87
C ASP A 254 4.34 2.51 5.74
N PHE A 255 5.42 3.21 6.02
CA PHE A 255 5.41 4.48 6.74
C PHE A 255 5.56 5.63 5.74
N VAL A 256 4.91 6.76 5.98
CA VAL A 256 5.08 8.02 5.28
C VAL A 256 5.90 8.94 6.18
N VAL A 257 7.04 9.39 5.67
CA VAL A 257 7.94 10.35 6.32
C VAL A 257 7.51 11.73 5.87
N SER A 258 7.16 12.60 6.83
CA SER A 258 6.80 13.99 6.58
C SER A 258 7.77 14.92 7.30
N ILE A 259 8.09 16.05 6.66
CA ILE A 259 8.86 17.12 7.31
C ILE A 259 8.00 17.66 8.45
N SER A 260 8.47 17.47 9.68
CA SER A 260 7.87 18.04 10.89
C SER A 260 7.91 19.56 10.78
N GLY A 261 6.89 20.17 10.19
CA GLY A 261 6.91 21.61 9.95
C GLY A 261 5.63 22.23 9.41
N ASP A 262 4.75 21.48 8.74
CA ASP A 262 3.57 22.11 8.13
C ASP A 262 2.35 21.19 8.03
N VAL A 263 1.98 20.55 9.14
CA VAL A 263 0.63 19.94 9.28
C VAL A 263 -0.44 21.01 9.56
N ALA A 264 -0.18 22.27 9.18
CA ALA A 264 -1.05 23.42 9.37
C ALA A 264 -1.91 23.76 8.13
N ALA A 265 -2.41 22.76 7.41
CA ALA A 265 -3.38 22.96 6.33
C ALA A 265 -4.50 21.90 6.29
N GLY A 266 -4.99 21.48 7.47
CA GLY A 266 -6.13 20.56 7.54
C GLY A 266 -6.87 20.43 8.87
N ALA A 267 -6.41 21.09 9.93
CA ALA A 267 -7.16 21.22 11.18
C ALA A 267 -7.12 22.68 11.65
N ALA A 268 -8.28 23.31 11.70
CA ALA A 268 -8.45 24.74 11.96
C ALA A 268 -7.85 25.19 13.33
N PRO A 269 -7.30 26.41 13.41
CA PRO A 269 -6.88 27.00 14.68
C PRO A 269 -8.13 27.52 15.41
N ILE A 270 -8.64 26.77 16.39
CA ILE A 270 -9.73 27.23 17.27
C ILE A 270 -9.32 28.47 18.10
N GLN A 271 -8.03 28.80 18.21
CA GLN A 271 -7.58 29.98 18.96
C GLN A 271 -7.55 31.30 18.17
N LEU A 272 -7.43 31.28 16.82
CA LEU A 272 -7.37 32.53 16.05
C LEU A 272 -8.75 33.16 15.85
N LEU A 273 -9.81 32.34 15.79
CA LEU A 273 -11.19 32.84 15.68
C LEU A 273 -11.66 33.52 16.98
N GLN A 274 -11.18 33.07 18.14
CA GLN A 274 -11.50 33.73 19.42
C GLN A 274 -10.75 35.07 19.59
N GLN A 275 -9.53 35.19 19.05
CA GLN A 275 -8.81 36.48 19.03
C GLN A 275 -9.45 37.48 18.06
N GLN A 276 -10.01 37.02 16.93
CA GLN A 276 -10.67 37.90 15.96
C GLN A 276 -12.03 38.42 16.48
N GLN A 277 -12.73 37.66 17.34
CA GLN A 277 -13.94 38.15 18.02
C GLN A 277 -13.64 39.21 19.10
N ALA A 278 -12.46 39.17 19.72
CA ALA A 278 -12.03 40.21 20.66
C ALA A 278 -11.69 41.54 19.96
N LEU A 279 -11.15 41.49 18.73
CA LEU A 279 -10.83 42.68 17.93
C LEU A 279 -12.08 43.36 17.34
N GLN A 280 -13.16 42.61 17.09
CA GLN A 280 -14.42 43.21 16.61
C GLN A 280 -15.16 44.01 17.69
N GLN A 281 -14.85 43.83 18.98
CA GLN A 281 -15.46 44.62 20.05
C GLN A 281 -14.77 45.97 20.31
N MET A 282 -13.63 46.26 19.67
CA MET A 282 -12.85 47.49 19.95
C MET A 282 -12.60 48.40 18.75
N GLY A 283 -13.28 48.21 17.62
CA GLY A 283 -12.87 48.86 16.36
C GLY A 283 -13.97 49.47 15.50
N LEU A 284 -14.80 50.36 16.04
CA LEU A 284 -15.53 51.34 15.23
C LEU A 284 -14.59 52.52 14.93
N ALA A 285 -13.86 52.48 13.82
CA ALA A 285 -13.51 53.66 12.99
C ALA A 285 -12.49 53.32 11.88
N GLY A 286 -12.93 53.46 10.62
CA GLY A 286 -12.13 54.16 9.60
C GLY A 286 -11.37 53.35 8.53
N GLY A 287 -11.64 53.70 7.26
CA GLY A 287 -10.69 53.67 6.13
C GLY A 287 -10.69 52.39 5.29
N GLN A 288 -11.39 52.31 4.16
CA GLN A 288 -10.95 52.75 2.81
C GLN A 288 -9.55 52.28 2.37
N GLY A 289 -9.48 51.52 1.27
CA GLY A 289 -8.41 51.68 0.27
C GLY A 289 -7.80 50.41 -0.33
N LEU A 290 -8.04 50.24 -1.65
CA LEU A 290 -7.10 49.82 -2.70
C LEU A 290 -6.60 48.35 -2.70
N ALA A 291 -7.04 47.51 -3.65
CA ALA A 291 -6.64 47.43 -5.07
C ALA A 291 -5.41 46.55 -5.33
N GLY A 292 -5.65 45.43 -6.01
CA GLY A 292 -4.80 44.87 -7.07
C GLY A 292 -3.46 44.26 -6.68
N PHE A 293 -3.33 42.93 -6.78
CA PHE A 293 -2.12 42.35 -7.36
C PHE A 293 -2.45 41.05 -8.10
N SER A 294 -2.25 41.11 -9.42
CA SER A 294 -2.22 40.00 -10.35
C SER A 294 -0.75 39.75 -10.73
N GLY A 295 -0.37 38.50 -10.95
CA GLY A 295 0.98 38.14 -11.39
C GLY A 295 1.24 36.65 -11.24
N VAL A 296 0.85 35.81 -12.20
CA VAL A 296 1.68 35.20 -13.27
C VAL A 296 3.10 34.78 -12.88
N SER A 297 3.40 33.48 -13.08
CA SER A 297 4.60 32.89 -13.72
C SER A 297 4.67 31.39 -13.30
N SER A 298 4.33 30.40 -14.13
CA SER A 298 5.07 29.89 -15.30
C SER A 298 6.55 29.63 -15.00
N LEU A 299 6.92 28.40 -14.63
CA LEU A 299 8.22 27.82 -15.02
C LEU A 299 8.11 26.31 -15.22
N SER A 300 8.68 25.92 -16.36
CA SER A 300 8.80 24.62 -16.99
C SER A 300 10.02 23.83 -16.47
N GLY A 301 9.99 22.51 -16.70
CA GLY A 301 11.21 21.70 -16.84
C GLY A 301 11.40 20.64 -15.77
N VAL A 302 11.01 19.39 -16.06
CA VAL A 302 11.47 18.21 -15.30
C VAL A 302 11.99 17.17 -16.29
N ALA A 303 13.26 16.81 -16.08
CA ALA A 303 14.08 15.89 -16.85
C ALA A 303 13.61 14.42 -16.71
N PRO A 304 14.00 13.52 -17.65
CA PRO A 304 13.62 12.12 -17.60
C PRO A 304 14.44 11.36 -16.54
N MET A 305 13.74 10.76 -15.57
CA MET A 305 14.32 10.08 -14.41
C MET A 305 14.36 8.55 -14.66
N GLU A 306 15.56 7.97 -14.60
CA GLU A 306 15.82 6.53 -14.74
C GLU A 306 15.13 5.68 -13.66
N GLN A 307 14.47 4.60 -14.09
CA GLN A 307 13.73 3.67 -13.22
C GLN A 307 14.56 2.43 -12.89
N SER A 308 14.85 2.23 -11.60
CA SER A 308 15.45 1.01 -11.06
C SER A 308 14.38 -0.07 -10.80
N VAL A 309 14.65 -1.28 -11.31
CA VAL A 309 13.73 -2.43 -11.36
C VAL A 309 13.68 -3.15 -10.00
N LEU A 310 12.58 -2.99 -9.25
CA LEU A 310 12.34 -3.70 -7.99
C LEU A 310 11.70 -5.08 -8.22
N VAL A 311 12.38 -6.12 -7.73
CA VAL A 311 12.02 -7.54 -7.87
C VAL A 311 10.73 -7.89 -7.09
N PRO A 312 9.70 -8.48 -7.73
CA PRO A 312 8.44 -8.84 -7.07
C PRO A 312 8.61 -10.00 -6.07
N LYS A 313 8.14 -9.80 -4.84
CA LYS A 313 8.11 -10.82 -3.78
C LYS A 313 7.03 -11.87 -4.09
N LYS A 314 7.42 -13.12 -4.33
CA LYS A 314 6.48 -14.25 -4.56
C LYS A 314 5.56 -14.48 -3.35
N LYS A 315 4.25 -14.41 -3.62
CA LYS A 315 3.12 -14.69 -2.71
C LYS A 315 3.27 -16.08 -2.11
N LYS A 316 3.27 -16.19 -0.77
CA LYS A 316 3.35 -17.45 -0.02
C LYS A 316 2.08 -18.26 -0.34
N GLN A 317 2.21 -19.43 -0.97
CA GLN A 317 1.05 -20.30 -1.22
C GLN A 317 0.40 -20.68 0.12
N LYS A 318 -0.88 -20.35 0.26
CA LYS A 318 -1.70 -20.67 1.43
C LYS A 318 -1.82 -22.19 1.47
N LYS A 319 -1.33 -22.84 2.54
CA LYS A 319 -1.51 -24.28 2.73
C LYS A 319 -3.02 -24.58 2.63
N GLN A 320 -3.37 -25.57 1.80
CA GLN A 320 -4.75 -26.02 1.66
C GLN A 320 -5.28 -26.40 3.04
N ARG A 321 -6.44 -25.85 3.40
CA ARG A 321 -7.04 -26.02 4.73
C ARG A 321 -7.66 -27.42 4.79
N ASP A 322 -7.34 -28.17 5.83
CA ASP A 322 -7.91 -29.50 6.06
C ASP A 322 -9.43 -29.40 6.18
N PRO A 323 -10.22 -30.13 5.36
CA PRO A 323 -11.68 -30.08 5.41
C PRO A 323 -12.23 -30.70 6.70
N ASP A 324 -11.48 -31.59 7.35
CA ASP A 324 -11.88 -32.28 8.58
C ASP A 324 -11.44 -31.57 9.88
N ALA A 325 -10.91 -30.34 9.77
CA ALA A 325 -10.56 -29.58 10.96
C ALA A 325 -11.84 -29.24 11.75
N PRO A 326 -11.92 -29.57 13.05
CA PRO A 326 -13.10 -29.31 13.86
C PRO A 326 -13.47 -27.82 13.82
N PRO A 327 -14.79 -27.49 13.83
CA PRO A 327 -15.24 -26.11 13.76
C PRO A 327 -14.62 -25.30 14.91
N PRO A 328 -14.14 -24.07 14.65
CA PRO A 328 -13.54 -23.26 15.68
C PRO A 328 -14.55 -22.98 16.80
N PRO A 329 -14.11 -22.92 18.08
CA PRO A 329 -14.98 -22.59 19.19
C PRO A 329 -15.74 -21.28 18.94
N PRO A 330 -16.98 -21.13 19.42
CA PRO A 330 -17.73 -19.87 19.30
C PRO A 330 -16.97 -18.73 19.99
N LEU A 331 -17.18 -17.51 19.50
CA LEU A 331 -16.49 -16.33 20.02
C LEU A 331 -17.07 -15.94 21.39
N GLU A 332 -16.21 -15.60 22.36
CA GLU A 332 -16.66 -15.12 23.66
C GLU A 332 -17.34 -13.75 23.52
N GLN A 333 -18.46 -13.55 24.21
CA GLN A 333 -19.24 -12.31 24.12
C GLN A 333 -18.41 -11.06 24.46
N SER A 334 -17.51 -11.16 25.44
CA SER A 334 -16.61 -10.06 25.80
C SER A 334 -15.73 -9.60 24.61
N LYS A 335 -15.32 -10.51 23.72
CA LYS A 335 -14.57 -10.16 22.51
C LYS A 335 -15.46 -9.59 21.42
N VAL A 336 -16.70 -10.08 21.31
CA VAL A 336 -17.70 -9.51 20.38
C VAL A 336 -17.92 -8.03 20.71
N ASP A 337 -18.08 -7.68 21.99
CA ASP A 337 -18.31 -6.29 22.43
C ASP A 337 -17.09 -5.38 22.19
N GLU A 338 -15.88 -5.93 22.36
CA GLU A 338 -14.63 -5.23 22.06
C GLU A 338 -14.48 -4.94 20.55
N ILE A 339 -14.76 -5.94 19.71
CA ILE A 339 -14.76 -5.80 18.25
C ILE A 339 -15.84 -4.80 17.81
N ALA A 340 -17.03 -4.85 18.40
CA ALA A 340 -18.10 -3.90 18.10
C ALA A 340 -17.70 -2.46 18.43
N SER A 341 -17.08 -2.24 19.59
CA SER A 341 -16.55 -0.93 20.01
C SER A 341 -15.45 -0.44 19.05
N TYR A 342 -14.55 -1.34 18.64
CA TYR A 342 -13.53 -1.04 17.64
C TYR A 342 -14.14 -0.63 16.30
N LEU A 343 -15.14 -1.37 15.81
CA LEU A 343 -15.82 -1.04 14.56
C LEU A 343 -16.53 0.31 14.65
N GLN A 344 -17.22 0.62 15.75
CA GLN A 344 -17.85 1.93 15.96
C GLN A 344 -16.83 3.08 15.86
N LEU A 345 -15.65 2.93 16.47
CA LEU A 345 -14.58 3.93 16.40
C LEU A 345 -14.03 4.12 14.97
N GLN A 346 -14.10 3.10 14.12
CA GLN A 346 -13.68 3.16 12.71
C GLN A 346 -14.82 3.58 11.77
N GLY A 347 -15.98 4.00 12.28
CA GLY A 347 -17.14 4.39 11.47
C GLY A 347 -18.02 3.22 11.02
N GLY A 348 -17.99 2.11 11.76
CA GLY A 348 -18.84 0.94 11.57
C GLY A 348 -18.34 -0.11 10.57
N VAL A 349 -17.18 0.12 9.95
CA VAL A 349 -16.59 -0.75 8.91
C VAL A 349 -15.09 -0.95 9.12
N SER A 350 -14.60 -2.18 8.95
CA SER A 350 -13.17 -2.48 8.93
C SER A 350 -12.84 -3.67 8.03
N ARG A 351 -11.65 -3.66 7.43
CA ARG A 351 -11.18 -4.81 6.64
C ARG A 351 -10.87 -5.99 7.55
N LEU A 352 -11.27 -7.20 7.15
CA LEU A 352 -11.05 -8.42 7.90
C LEU A 352 -9.55 -8.66 8.15
N GLY A 353 -8.67 -8.31 7.20
CA GLY A 353 -7.23 -8.42 7.38
C GLY A 353 -6.67 -7.51 8.50
N LYS A 354 -7.21 -6.29 8.61
CA LYS A 354 -6.85 -5.36 9.70
C LYS A 354 -7.42 -5.87 11.02
N LEU A 355 -8.70 -6.27 11.03
CA LEU A 355 -9.38 -6.80 12.21
C LEU A 355 -8.66 -8.04 12.77
N THR A 356 -8.27 -8.99 11.93
CA THR A 356 -7.54 -10.20 12.36
C THR A 356 -6.11 -9.95 12.82
N SER A 357 -5.53 -8.80 12.46
CA SER A 357 -4.22 -8.37 12.94
C SER A 357 -4.33 -7.78 14.36
N ASP A 358 -5.35 -6.96 14.60
CA ASP A 358 -5.61 -6.34 15.91
C ASP A 358 -6.15 -7.37 16.93
N PHE A 359 -6.96 -8.32 16.45
CA PHE A 359 -7.58 -9.37 17.24
C PHE A 359 -7.04 -10.74 16.82
N SER A 360 -5.89 -11.10 17.40
CA SER A 360 -5.21 -12.34 17.05
C SER A 360 -6.08 -13.59 17.30
N GLY A 361 -6.04 -14.53 16.35
CA GLY A 361 -6.76 -15.80 16.44
C GLY A 361 -8.22 -15.74 15.95
N LEU A 362 -8.75 -14.57 15.57
CA LEU A 362 -10.07 -14.46 14.95
C LEU A 362 -10.10 -15.19 13.60
N LYS A 363 -11.12 -16.03 13.43
CA LYS A 363 -11.45 -16.65 12.13
C LYS A 363 -12.74 -16.05 11.58
N LYS A 364 -12.84 -15.96 10.24
CA LYS A 364 -14.04 -15.46 9.54
C LYS A 364 -15.33 -16.13 10.04
N ALA A 365 -15.32 -17.45 10.18
CA ALA A 365 -16.47 -18.24 10.62
C ALA A 365 -16.98 -17.88 12.03
N GLN A 366 -16.14 -17.29 12.88
CA GLN A 366 -16.55 -16.84 14.22
C GLN A 366 -17.18 -15.44 14.20
N LEU A 367 -16.95 -14.66 13.12
CA LEU A 367 -17.46 -13.30 12.98
C LEU A 367 -18.82 -13.26 12.28
N GLU A 368 -19.05 -14.15 11.32
CA GLU A 368 -20.30 -14.23 10.55
C GLU A 368 -21.59 -14.31 11.39
N PRO A 369 -21.63 -14.97 12.57
CA PRO A 369 -22.84 -14.99 13.40
C PRO A 369 -23.17 -13.65 14.09
N HIS A 370 -22.17 -12.77 14.25
CA HIS A 370 -22.30 -11.55 15.04
C HIS A 370 -22.20 -10.27 14.20
N PHE A 371 -21.58 -10.35 13.02
CA PHE A 371 -21.27 -9.23 12.16
C PHE A 371 -21.55 -9.56 10.71
N VAL A 372 -21.80 -8.52 9.90
CA VAL A 372 -22.02 -8.68 8.47
C VAL A 372 -20.67 -8.67 7.76
N VAL A 373 -20.27 -9.80 7.18
CA VAL A 373 -19.02 -9.90 6.42
C VAL A 373 -19.32 -9.78 4.92
N CYS A 374 -18.95 -8.66 4.30
CA CYS A 374 -19.16 -8.38 2.88
C CYS A 374 -17.85 -8.41 2.07
N GLY A 375 -17.98 -8.55 0.74
CA GLY A 375 -16.87 -8.43 -0.21
C GLY A 375 -16.40 -9.76 -0.82
N ASP A 376 -15.55 -9.65 -1.82
CA ASP A 376 -15.03 -10.82 -2.53
C ASP A 376 -13.98 -11.57 -1.71
N PRO A 377 -14.09 -12.90 -1.57
CA PRO A 377 -13.10 -13.71 -0.84
C PRO A 377 -11.71 -13.67 -1.48
N SER A 378 -11.63 -13.26 -2.74
CA SER A 378 -10.40 -13.18 -3.54
C SER A 378 -9.64 -11.86 -3.37
N VAL A 379 -10.32 -10.77 -3.01
CA VAL A 379 -9.75 -9.42 -3.01
C VAL A 379 -9.55 -8.93 -1.58
N ASP A 380 -10.63 -8.54 -0.90
CA ASP A 380 -10.61 -8.05 0.47
C ASP A 380 -12.00 -8.26 1.09
N LEU A 381 -12.06 -8.99 2.20
CA LEU A 381 -13.28 -9.12 3.00
C LEU A 381 -13.36 -7.95 3.98
N THR A 382 -14.56 -7.37 4.12
CA THR A 382 -14.86 -6.27 5.03
C THR A 382 -15.90 -6.74 6.06
N VAL A 383 -15.72 -6.34 7.30
CA VAL A 383 -16.64 -6.63 8.42
C VAL A 383 -17.35 -5.34 8.78
N CYS A 384 -18.69 -5.38 8.78
CA CYS A 384 -19.58 -4.28 9.09
C CYS A 384 -20.33 -4.58 10.39
N LEU A 385 -20.60 -3.53 11.18
CA LEU A 385 -21.33 -3.65 12.44
C LEU A 385 -22.75 -4.21 12.23
N ASP A 386 -23.46 -3.67 11.24
CA ASP A 386 -24.83 -4.01 10.90
C ASP A 386 -25.08 -3.89 9.38
N ILE A 387 -26.23 -4.40 8.93
CA ILE A 387 -26.62 -4.41 7.52
C ILE A 387 -26.77 -2.98 6.99
N SER A 388 -27.29 -2.06 7.79
CA SER A 388 -27.50 -0.66 7.38
C SER A 388 -26.18 0.02 7.06
N THR A 389 -25.14 -0.20 7.88
CA THR A 389 -23.79 0.32 7.60
C THR A 389 -23.20 -0.31 6.34
N ALA A 390 -23.43 -1.61 6.09
CA ALA A 390 -22.95 -2.24 4.87
C ALA A 390 -23.57 -1.61 3.61
N ILE A 391 -24.89 -1.37 3.63
CA ILE A 391 -25.63 -0.71 2.53
C ILE A 391 -25.19 0.73 2.35
N ALA A 392 -25.02 1.49 3.43
CA ALA A 392 -24.57 2.89 3.39
C ALA A 392 -23.17 3.03 2.75
N ASN A 393 -22.33 2.01 2.87
CA ASN A 393 -21.00 1.96 2.26
C ASN A 393 -20.99 1.31 0.86
N GLY A 394 -22.17 1.00 0.29
CA GLY A 394 -22.30 0.46 -1.06
C GLY A 394 -21.86 -1.00 -1.23
N PHE A 395 -21.76 -1.76 -0.14
CA PHE A 395 -21.45 -3.18 -0.24
C PHE A 395 -22.69 -3.97 -0.70
N GLN A 396 -22.55 -4.73 -1.78
CA GLN A 396 -23.56 -5.72 -2.16
C GLN A 396 -23.59 -6.84 -1.13
N MET A 397 -24.78 -7.13 -0.63
CA MET A 397 -25.02 -8.25 0.26
C MET A 397 -24.93 -9.55 -0.56
N PRO A 398 -24.28 -10.61 -0.04
CA PRO A 398 -24.41 -11.93 -0.64
C PRO A 398 -25.88 -12.33 -0.58
N GLY A 399 -26.47 -12.59 -1.76
CA GLY A 399 -27.86 -13.02 -1.92
C GLY A 399 -28.10 -14.46 -1.50
#